data_AF-A0A931KR38-F1
#
_entry.id   AF-A0A931KR38-F1
#
_cell.length_a   1.000
_cell.length_b   1.000
_cell.length_c   1.000
_cell.angle_alpha   90.00
_cell.angle_beta   90.00
_cell.angle_gamma   90.00
#
_symmetry.space_group_name_H-M   'P 1'
#
loop_
_entity.id
_entity.type
_entity.pdbx_description
1 polymer ?
#
loop_
_entity_poly.entity_id
_entity_poly.type
_entity_poly.pdbx_seq_one_letter_code
_entity_poly.pdbx_strand_id
1 'polypeptide(L)'
;MSAQGLPEPPAGDAYDWFRRGSALLEEGHPAAAAELLAWAARDEPDAASIREAWARALFDARRYEDAAREFTVLTELAPDDDYARFGLGLALWRLRRFPQAADHLAMAAVMRPDRADYGRALAQVRATLAARAEAGLDPVGSPDETLS
;
A
#
# COMPACT_ATOMS: atom_id res chain seq x y z
N MET A 1 -11.37 -30.32 15.97
CA MET A 1 -11.12 -28.97 15.42
C MET A 1 -9.61 -28.78 15.40
N SER A 2 -8.97 -29.12 14.29
CA SER A 2 -7.51 -29.03 14.17
C SER A 2 -7.12 -27.56 14.13
N ALA A 3 -6.37 -27.10 15.13
CA ALA A 3 -5.56 -25.91 15.01
C ALA A 3 -4.63 -26.16 13.81
N GLN A 4 -4.90 -25.50 12.68
CA GLN A 4 -3.92 -25.41 11.62
C GLN A 4 -2.75 -24.65 12.22
N GLY A 5 -1.71 -25.41 12.61
CA GLY A 5 -0.45 -24.84 13.05
C GLY A 5 0.01 -23.88 11.96
N LEU A 6 0.19 -22.62 12.34
CA LEU A 6 0.79 -21.63 11.47
C LEU A 6 2.11 -22.22 10.93
N PRO A 7 2.45 -21.98 9.65
CA PRO A 7 3.74 -22.42 9.12
C PRO A 7 4.86 -22.01 10.07
N GLU A 8 5.88 -22.85 10.29
CA GLU A 8 6.99 -22.43 11.14
C GLU A 8 7.66 -21.17 10.56
N PRO A 9 8.05 -20.21 11.41
CA PRO A 9 8.73 -19.03 10.92
C PRO A 9 10.05 -19.43 10.24
N PRO A 10 10.42 -18.76 9.13
CA PRO A 10 11.72 -19.01 8.51
C PRO A 10 12.84 -18.65 9.50
N ALA A 11 13.98 -19.34 9.43
CA ALA A 11 15.10 -19.08 10.35
C ALA A 11 15.49 -17.58 10.37
N GLY A 12 15.68 -17.04 11.58
CA GLY A 12 16.01 -15.63 11.86
C GLY A 12 15.05 -15.01 12.88
N ASP A 13 15.17 -13.70 13.06
CA ASP A 13 14.31 -12.85 13.87
C ASP A 13 13.68 -11.72 13.01
N ALA A 14 12.90 -10.82 13.63
CA ALA A 14 12.29 -9.68 12.96
C ALA A 14 13.28 -8.86 12.13
N TYR A 15 14.45 -8.57 12.69
CA TYR A 15 15.49 -7.79 12.03
C TYR A 15 16.07 -8.52 10.80
N ASP A 16 16.36 -9.82 10.93
CA ASP A 16 16.83 -10.64 9.82
C ASP A 16 15.79 -10.81 8.71
N TRP A 17 14.51 -11.00 9.06
CA TRP A 17 13.42 -11.03 8.09
C TRP A 17 13.25 -9.69 7.39
N PHE A 18 13.29 -8.59 8.13
CA PHE A 18 13.20 -7.24 7.58
C PHE A 18 14.33 -6.93 6.60
N ARG A 19 15.58 -7.23 6.97
CA ARG A 19 16.75 -6.97 6.12
C ARG A 19 16.71 -7.79 4.82
N ARG A 20 16.44 -9.09 4.92
CA ARG A 20 16.33 -9.96 3.73
C ARG A 20 15.12 -9.62 2.87
N GLY A 21 14.00 -9.29 3.51
CA GLY A 21 12.77 -8.88 2.84
C GLY A 21 12.99 -7.59 2.04
N SER A 22 13.63 -6.59 2.64
CA SER A 22 14.02 -5.35 1.97
C SER A 22 14.99 -5.60 0.81
N ALA A 23 15.97 -6.48 0.97
CA ALA A 23 16.88 -6.85 -0.12
C ALA A 23 16.15 -7.52 -1.30
N LEU A 24 15.25 -8.47 -1.03
CA LEU A 24 14.42 -9.09 -2.07
C LEU A 24 13.58 -8.05 -2.83
N LEU A 25 13.12 -7.03 -2.11
CA LEU A 25 12.31 -5.94 -2.66
C LEU A 25 13.15 -5.05 -3.59
N GLU A 26 14.40 -4.75 -3.23
CA GLU A 26 15.37 -4.05 -4.07
C GLU A 26 15.80 -4.87 -5.31
N GLU A 27 15.89 -6.19 -5.18
CA GLU A 27 16.23 -7.11 -6.27
C GLU A 27 15.05 -7.38 -7.24
N GLY A 28 13.85 -6.83 -6.95
CA GLY A 28 12.69 -6.99 -7.81
C GLY A 28 11.90 -8.28 -7.58
N HIS A 29 11.98 -8.87 -6.38
CA HIS A 29 11.24 -10.06 -5.95
C HIS A 29 10.15 -9.72 -4.91
N PRO A 30 9.16 -8.86 -5.23
CA PRO A 30 8.25 -8.30 -4.24
C PRO A 30 7.32 -9.33 -3.58
N ALA A 31 6.94 -10.39 -4.29
CA ALA A 31 6.11 -11.45 -3.71
C ALA A 31 6.86 -12.21 -2.60
N ALA A 32 8.13 -12.56 -2.83
CA ALA A 32 8.97 -13.21 -1.82
C ALA A 32 9.28 -12.24 -0.66
N ALA A 33 9.55 -10.98 -0.97
CA ALA A 33 9.71 -9.94 0.05
C ALA A 33 8.48 -9.83 0.95
N ALA A 34 7.27 -9.82 0.36
CA ALA A 34 6.03 -9.69 1.12
C ALA A 34 5.80 -10.86 2.09
N GLU A 35 6.10 -12.11 1.68
CA GLU A 35 5.98 -13.27 2.57
C GLU A 35 6.98 -13.20 3.73
N LEU A 36 8.20 -12.74 3.48
CA LEU A 36 9.22 -12.64 4.52
C LEU A 36 8.97 -11.47 5.48
N LEU A 37 8.57 -10.31 4.95
CA LEU A 37 8.24 -9.11 5.73
C LEU A 37 6.97 -9.32 6.56
N ALA A 38 6.06 -10.20 6.14
CA ALA A 38 4.91 -10.59 6.95
C ALA A 38 5.32 -11.29 8.25
N TRP A 39 6.47 -11.97 8.30
CA TRP A 39 6.99 -12.53 9.56
C TRP A 39 7.53 -11.43 10.46
N ALA A 40 8.33 -10.51 9.91
CA ALA A 40 8.84 -9.35 10.64
C ALA A 40 7.71 -8.50 11.24
N ALA A 41 6.67 -8.20 10.46
CA ALA A 41 5.53 -7.39 10.91
C ALA A 41 4.66 -8.10 11.96
N ARG A 42 4.68 -9.43 12.03
CA ARG A 42 3.98 -10.18 13.08
C ARG A 42 4.72 -10.18 14.40
N ASP A 43 6.06 -10.21 14.34
CA ASP A 43 6.92 -10.22 15.51
C ASP A 43 7.04 -8.81 16.11
N GLU A 44 7.12 -7.79 15.25
CA GLU A 44 7.15 -6.37 15.63
C GLU A 44 5.99 -5.58 14.97
N PRO A 45 4.76 -5.69 15.50
CA PRO A 45 3.59 -5.05 14.89
C PRO A 45 3.61 -3.50 14.94
N ASP A 46 4.33 -2.92 15.91
CA ASP A 46 4.39 -1.46 16.09
C ASP A 46 5.60 -0.83 15.37
N ALA A 47 6.40 -1.62 14.67
CA ALA A 47 7.53 -1.12 13.90
C ALA A 47 7.07 -0.54 12.56
N ALA A 48 6.90 0.79 12.53
CA ALA A 48 6.44 1.53 11.35
C ALA A 48 7.28 1.22 10.08
N SER A 49 8.61 1.15 10.21
CA SER A 49 9.52 0.84 9.10
C SER A 49 9.32 -0.57 8.52
N ILE A 50 9.07 -1.57 9.38
CA ILE A 50 8.79 -2.95 8.96
C ILE A 50 7.44 -2.99 8.23
N ARG A 51 6.42 -2.33 8.78
CA ARG A 51 5.10 -2.24 8.17
C ARG A 51 5.12 -1.52 6.83
N GLU A 52 5.89 -0.44 6.71
CA GLU A 52 6.09 0.29 5.45
C GLU A 52 6.71 -0.60 4.38
N ALA A 53 7.83 -1.28 4.71
CA ALA A 53 8.48 -2.19 3.77
C ALA A 53 7.54 -3.31 3.33
N TRP A 54 6.75 -3.86 4.26
CA TRP A 54 5.77 -4.88 3.95
C TRP A 54 4.66 -4.37 3.03
N ALA A 55 4.07 -3.21 3.34
CA ALA A 55 3.03 -2.57 2.52
C ALA A 55 3.54 -2.27 1.10
N ARG A 56 4.78 -1.79 0.98
CA ARG A 56 5.45 -1.58 -0.31
C ARG A 56 5.64 -2.89 -1.07
N ALA A 57 6.10 -3.96 -0.40
CA ALA A 57 6.23 -5.28 -1.01
C ALA A 57 4.91 -5.82 -1.53
N LEU A 58 3.83 -5.66 -0.77
CA LEU A 58 2.48 -6.03 -1.19
C LEU A 58 2.03 -5.24 -2.41
N PHE A 59 2.30 -3.93 -2.45
CA PHE A 59 1.97 -3.07 -3.59
C PHE A 59 2.72 -3.50 -4.85
N ASP A 60 4.04 -3.70 -4.76
CA ASP A 60 4.89 -4.12 -5.88
C ASP A 60 4.55 -5.55 -6.35
N ALA A 61 4.06 -6.40 -5.45
CA ALA A 61 3.52 -7.72 -5.76
C ALA A 61 2.10 -7.67 -6.36
N ARG A 62 1.53 -6.47 -6.57
CA ARG A 62 0.16 -6.24 -7.06
C ARG A 62 -0.96 -6.76 -6.16
N ARG A 63 -0.66 -6.94 -4.86
CA ARG A 63 -1.63 -7.31 -3.82
C ARG A 63 -2.21 -6.03 -3.22
N TYR A 64 -2.95 -5.28 -4.02
CA TYR A 64 -3.33 -3.90 -3.70
C TYR A 64 -4.30 -3.79 -2.51
N GLU A 65 -5.22 -4.73 -2.33
CA GLU A 65 -6.10 -4.77 -1.15
C GLU A 65 -5.31 -4.96 0.13
N ASP A 66 -4.29 -5.83 0.10
CA ASP A 66 -3.42 -6.05 1.26
C ASP A 66 -2.55 -4.83 1.52
N ALA A 67 -1.94 -4.26 0.48
CA ALA A 67 -1.15 -3.04 0.60
C ALA A 67 -1.97 -1.89 1.18
N ALA A 68 -3.21 -1.68 0.70
CA ALA A 68 -4.09 -0.64 1.21
C ALA A 68 -4.38 -0.84 2.70
N ARG A 69 -4.61 -2.07 3.16
CA ARG A 69 -4.83 -2.36 4.58
C ARG A 69 -3.62 -2.00 5.44
N GLU A 70 -2.43 -2.43 5.03
CA GLU A 70 -1.21 -2.18 5.79
C GLU A 70 -0.81 -0.69 5.77
N PHE A 71 -1.02 0.00 4.65
CA PHE A 71 -0.85 1.45 4.59
C PHE A 71 -1.88 2.19 5.45
N THR A 72 -3.14 1.74 5.53
CA THR A 72 -4.12 2.33 6.46
C THR A 72 -3.62 2.25 7.91
N VAL A 73 -3.18 1.07 8.35
CA VAL A 73 -2.62 0.91 9.70
C VAL A 73 -1.39 1.79 9.89
N LEU A 74 -0.52 1.90 8.88
CA LEU A 74 0.65 2.78 8.95
C LEU A 74 0.27 4.26 9.08
N THR A 75 -0.79 4.72 8.40
CA THR A 75 -1.27 6.11 8.56
C THR A 75 -1.87 6.40 9.94
N GLU A 76 -2.34 5.38 10.66
CA GLU A 76 -2.81 5.49 12.03
C GLU A 76 -1.63 5.49 13.03
N LEU A 77 -0.62 4.66 12.77
CA LEU A 77 0.57 4.52 13.60
C LEU A 77 1.52 5.72 13.48
N ALA A 78 1.70 6.23 12.26
CA ALA A 78 2.56 7.36 11.93
C ALA A 78 1.78 8.43 11.13
N PRO A 79 0.95 9.25 11.80
CA PRO A 79 0.15 10.27 11.13
C PRO A 79 0.96 11.42 10.53
N ASP A 80 2.28 11.48 10.73
CA ASP A 80 3.19 12.45 10.10
C ASP A 80 3.99 11.85 8.93
N ASP A 81 3.78 10.57 8.63
CA ASP A 81 4.37 9.90 7.48
C ASP A 81 3.62 10.29 6.18
N ASP A 82 4.33 11.04 5.31
CA ASP A 82 3.83 11.43 4.01
C ASP A 82 3.80 10.26 3.01
N TYR A 83 4.75 9.33 3.12
CA TYR A 83 4.87 8.18 2.25
C TYR A 83 3.77 7.16 2.53
N ALA A 84 3.39 6.94 3.79
CA ALA A 84 2.25 6.09 4.14
C ALA A 84 0.95 6.53 3.44
N ARG A 85 0.68 7.84 3.42
CA ARG A 85 -0.48 8.41 2.72
C ARG A 85 -0.35 8.28 1.21
N PHE A 86 0.84 8.52 0.67
CA PHE A 86 1.09 8.35 -0.75
C PHE A 86 0.88 6.89 -1.19
N GLY A 87 1.45 5.94 -0.46
CA GLY A 87 1.29 4.49 -0.67
C GLY A 87 -0.17 4.05 -0.61
N LEU A 88 -0.93 4.51 0.39
CA LEU A 88 -2.36 4.25 0.49
C LEU A 88 -3.11 4.81 -0.73
N GLY A 89 -2.82 6.06 -1.11
CA GLY A 89 -3.40 6.69 -2.28
C GLY A 89 -3.14 5.93 -3.58
N LEU A 90 -1.90 5.44 -3.78
CA LEU A 90 -1.56 4.61 -4.93
C LEU A 90 -2.27 3.27 -4.92
N ALA A 91 -2.34 2.59 -3.76
CA ALA A 91 -3.03 1.31 -3.64
C ALA A 91 -4.53 1.47 -3.96
N LEU A 92 -5.19 2.49 -3.40
CA LEU A 92 -6.59 2.80 -3.67
C LEU A 92 -6.82 3.17 -5.14
N TRP A 93 -5.88 3.86 -5.78
CA TRP A 93 -5.98 4.17 -7.20
C TRP A 93 -5.96 2.88 -8.05
N ARG A 94 -5.06 1.94 -7.74
CA ARG A 94 -5.01 0.63 -8.43
C ARG A 94 -6.27 -0.20 -8.21
N LEU A 95 -6.95 -0.01 -7.09
CA LEU A 95 -8.25 -0.59 -6.76
C LEU A 95 -9.44 0.15 -7.39
N ARG A 96 -9.20 1.17 -8.23
CA ARG A 96 -10.22 2.05 -8.82
C ARG A 96 -11.07 2.81 -7.80
N ARG A 97 -10.61 2.94 -6.55
CA ARG A 97 -11.26 3.73 -5.49
C ARG A 97 -10.80 5.18 -5.59
N PHE A 98 -11.10 5.81 -6.72
CA PHE A 98 -10.53 7.10 -7.11
C PHE A 98 -10.78 8.26 -6.13
N PRO A 99 -11.99 8.41 -5.53
CA PRO A 99 -12.22 9.49 -4.57
C PRO A 99 -11.30 9.38 -3.35
N GLN A 100 -11.23 8.19 -2.74
CA GLN A 100 -10.39 7.94 -1.57
C GLN A 100 -8.89 8.07 -1.92
N ALA A 101 -8.49 7.62 -3.12
CA ALA A 101 -7.13 7.81 -3.60
C ALA A 101 -6.77 9.31 -3.71
N ALA A 102 -7.68 10.14 -4.24
CA ALA A 102 -7.45 11.57 -4.38
C ALA A 102 -7.29 12.26 -3.02
N ASP A 103 -8.06 11.86 -2.00
CA ASP A 103 -7.97 12.43 -0.65
C ASP A 103 -6.59 12.16 -0.02
N HIS A 104 -6.14 10.89 -0.03
CA HIS A 104 -4.84 10.52 0.53
C HIS A 104 -3.66 11.13 -0.25
N LEU A 105 -3.71 11.14 -1.59
CA LEU A 105 -2.69 11.78 -2.42
C LEU A 105 -2.67 13.31 -2.22
N ALA A 106 -3.81 13.95 -1.98
CA ALA A 106 -3.87 15.37 -1.67
C ALA A 106 -3.20 15.68 -0.33
N MET A 107 -3.45 14.87 0.71
CA MET A 107 -2.76 15.02 1.98
C MET A 107 -1.25 14.84 1.84
N ALA A 108 -0.79 13.79 1.14
CA ALA A 108 0.63 13.57 0.89
C ALA A 108 1.28 14.76 0.16
N ALA A 109 0.64 15.28 -0.89
CA ALA A 109 1.12 16.43 -1.65
C ALA A 109 1.16 17.73 -0.83
N VAL A 110 0.24 17.91 0.13
CA VAL A 110 0.25 19.04 1.07
C VAL A 110 1.39 18.92 2.08
N MET A 111 1.65 17.71 2.58
CA MET A 111 2.73 17.46 3.53
C MET A 111 4.11 17.66 2.90
N ARG A 112 4.27 17.24 1.63
CA ARG A 112 5.53 17.34 0.88
C ARG A 112 5.34 17.96 -0.51
N PRO A 113 5.20 19.30 -0.59
CA PRO A 113 5.03 19.99 -1.87
C PRO A 113 6.27 19.92 -2.78
N ASP A 114 7.45 19.59 -2.22
CA ASP A 114 8.70 19.35 -2.95
C ASP A 114 8.71 18.01 -3.72
N ARG A 115 7.86 17.06 -3.33
CA ARG A 115 7.69 15.75 -3.97
C ARG A 115 6.79 15.86 -5.19
N ALA A 116 7.38 16.20 -6.33
CA ALA A 116 6.67 16.35 -7.60
C ALA A 116 5.91 15.08 -8.03
N ASP A 117 6.38 13.89 -7.63
CA ASP A 117 5.72 12.62 -7.85
C ASP A 117 4.34 12.53 -7.17
N TYR A 118 4.19 13.11 -5.98
CA TYR A 118 2.91 13.10 -5.25
C TYR A 118 1.86 13.97 -5.96
N GLY A 119 2.26 15.19 -6.35
CA GLY A 119 1.40 16.08 -7.13
C GLY A 119 1.01 15.49 -8.49
N ARG A 120 1.93 14.79 -9.16
CA ARG A 120 1.64 14.08 -10.41
C ARG A 120 0.63 12.95 -10.23
N ALA A 121 0.78 12.12 -9.20
CA ALA A 121 -0.17 11.05 -8.90
C ALA A 121 -1.57 11.62 -8.61
N LEU A 122 -1.65 12.67 -7.80
CA LEU A 122 -2.91 13.36 -7.51
C LEU A 122 -3.59 13.90 -8.78
N ALA A 123 -2.81 14.55 -9.66
CA ALA A 123 -3.32 15.07 -10.92
C ALA A 123 -3.89 13.96 -11.83
N GLN A 124 -3.23 12.81 -11.89
CA GLN A 124 -3.69 11.65 -12.68
C GLN A 124 -5.00 11.07 -12.14
N VAL A 125 -5.12 10.93 -10.81
CA VAL A 125 -6.37 10.46 -10.19
C VAL A 125 -7.52 11.45 -10.42
N ARG A 126 -7.26 12.76 -10.26
CA ARG A 126 -8.27 13.80 -10.52
C ARG A 126 -8.71 13.85 -11.98
N ALA A 127 -7.79 13.71 -12.93
CA ALA A 127 -8.12 13.61 -14.35
C ALA A 127 -9.00 12.38 -14.63
N THR A 128 -8.72 11.25 -13.98
CA THR A 128 -9.54 10.04 -14.09
C THR A 128 -10.96 10.27 -13.56
N LEU A 129 -11.11 10.92 -12.40
CA LEU A 129 -12.41 11.29 -11.84
C LEU A 129 -13.19 12.22 -12.76
N ALA A 130 -12.55 13.25 -13.32
CA ALA A 130 -13.17 14.19 -14.25
C ALA A 130 -13.68 13.47 -15.51
N ALA A 131 -12.84 12.64 -16.14
CA ALA A 131 -13.21 11.87 -17.32
C ALA A 131 -14.39 10.90 -17.05
N ARG A 132 -14.45 10.28 -15.87
CA ARG A 132 -15.57 9.42 -15.47
C ARG A 132 -16.86 10.22 -15.30
N ALA A 133 -16.79 11.38 -14.65
CA ALA A 133 -17.94 12.25 -14.48
C ALA A 133 -18.49 12.75 -15.84
N GLU A 134 -17.60 13.11 -16.77
CA GLU A 134 -17.97 13.49 -18.14
C GLU A 134 -18.62 12.34 -18.92
N ALA A 135 -18.16 11.11 -18.70
CA ALA A 135 -18.75 9.91 -19.28
C ALA A 135 -20.05 9.44 -18.59
N GLY A 136 -20.51 10.15 -17.55
CA GLY A 136 -21.68 9.74 -16.76
C GLY A 136 -21.46 8.46 -15.93
N LEU A 137 -20.21 8.07 -15.70
CA LEU A 137 -19.85 6.92 -14.86
C LEU A 137 -19.83 7.33 -13.38
N ASP A 138 -20.16 6.40 -12.50
CA ASP A 138 -20.08 6.62 -11.06
C ASP A 138 -18.63 6.94 -10.64
N PRO A 139 -18.37 8.11 -10.02
CA PRO A 139 -17.02 8.48 -9.59
C PRO A 139 -16.46 7.56 -8.51
N VAL A 140 -17.30 6.88 -7.73
CA VAL A 140 -16.86 5.97 -6.65
C VAL A 140 -16.39 4.61 -7.21
N GLY A 141 -16.83 4.26 -8.43
CA GLY A 141 -16.58 2.96 -9.03
C GLY A 141 -17.38 1.87 -8.32
N SER A 142 -18.43 1.38 -8.96
CA SER A 142 -19.16 0.24 -8.41
C SER A 142 -18.28 -1.01 -8.50
N PRO A 143 -18.22 -1.88 -7.47
CA PRO A 143 -17.41 -3.11 -7.51
C PRO A 143 -17.77 -4.05 -8.68
N ASP A 144 -18.93 -3.83 -9.30
CA ASP A 144 -19.48 -4.62 -10.40
C ASP A 144 -19.03 -4.18 -11.82
N GLU A 145 -18.29 -3.07 -11.97
CA GLU A 145 -17.74 -2.64 -13.28
C GLU A 145 -16.54 -3.50 -13.76
N THR A 146 -16.53 -4.80 -13.41
CA THR A 146 -15.44 -5.74 -13.72
C THR A 146 -15.85 -6.82 -14.74
N LEU A 147 -17.10 -6.80 -15.21
CA LEU A 147 -17.62 -7.79 -16.17
C LEU A 147 -18.46 -7.11 -17.27
N SER A 148 -17.81 -6.77 -18.38
CA SER A 148 -18.43 -6.64 -19.71
C SER A 148 -17.38 -6.85 -20.79
#